data_AF-A0A0C9VA39-F1
#
_entry.id   AF-A0A0C9VA39-F1
#
_cell.length_a   1.000
_cell.length_b   1.000
_cell.length_c   1.000
_cell.angle_alpha   90.00
_cell.angle_beta   90.00
_cell.angle_gamma   90.00
#
_symmetry.space_group_name_H-M   'P 1'
#
loop_
_entity.id
_entity.type
_entity.pdbx_description
1 polymer ?
#
loop_
_entity_poly.entity_id
_entity_poly.type
_entity_poly.pdbx_seq_one_letter_code
_entity_poly.pdbx_strand_id
1 'polypeptide(L)'
;MGRESVPPYTPSPPSPSYSTELLPGERTVEQARRALSQPPTGVYRRITENLSIVLRDQRPGSIHPIYGRGAVVRGDLMLRNTDDLTSVTLKLEGLMVVESSGVSIPTTLFSMSFEMWSASGGRPCPRTVPFAAILPPTFEDGDHARPLPPTFESMEPRAVCSYSLTVELSRPRQFLSFLKSSDAVKVPFIYRPRSRPHMPMLPSDLPFMSTVKSSPEEWHQVMCTMNMAQSTGLAPAQCLLFIPSAQIYALSDTIPFHLQIRGPPASLIPFLEQSQGTQQPGGGVAIRVYLLRQTGIKIHDQIVSISRVLGEAKVEPSQSRHSMFQRGPLGDALDSLDWDGEVRCSEDTTVASFFTSQLYVKDFIALSIVPRKPLQSTLLALKHCHPIRLVTDPWSDQVISW
;
A
#
# COMPACT_ATOMS: atom_id res chain seq x y z
N MET A 1 24.20 63.01 23.87
CA MET A 1 23.67 61.64 23.63
C MET A 1 22.15 61.72 23.69
N GLY A 2 21.49 61.90 22.54
CA GLY A 2 20.02 61.90 22.46
C GLY A 2 19.52 60.47 22.41
N ARG A 3 18.66 60.10 23.36
CA ARG A 3 17.94 58.81 23.32
C ARG A 3 16.80 58.95 22.33
N GLU A 4 16.98 58.41 21.13
CA GLU A 4 15.88 58.23 20.17
C GLU A 4 14.89 57.23 20.77
N SER A 5 13.67 57.70 21.04
CA SER A 5 12.56 56.85 21.46
C SER A 5 12.07 56.04 20.29
N VAL A 6 12.04 54.72 20.45
CA VAL A 6 11.51 53.76 19.47
C VAL A 6 10.04 54.11 19.16
N PRO A 7 9.60 54.08 17.89
CA PRO A 7 8.21 54.35 17.55
C PRO A 7 7.24 53.46 18.35
N PRO A 8 6.12 54.01 18.81
CA PRO A 8 5.14 53.26 19.59
C PRO A 8 4.55 52.14 18.74
N TYR A 9 4.76 50.89 19.16
CA TYR A 9 4.08 49.75 18.56
C TYR A 9 2.61 49.77 18.94
N THR A 10 1.74 49.82 17.94
CA THR A 10 0.31 49.53 18.15
C THR A 10 0.17 48.01 18.13
N PRO A 11 -0.45 47.39 19.16
CA PRO A 11 -0.66 45.95 19.15
C PRO A 11 -1.45 45.55 17.91
N SER A 12 -1.01 44.49 17.24
CA SER A 12 -1.75 43.91 16.12
C SER A 12 -3.15 43.51 16.60
N PRO A 13 -4.18 43.66 15.74
CA PRO A 13 -5.50 43.13 16.06
C PRO A 13 -5.38 41.61 16.33
N PRO A 14 -6.24 41.06 17.19
CA PRO A 14 -6.24 39.63 17.47
C PRO A 14 -6.39 38.86 16.15
N SER A 15 -5.62 37.78 16.00
CA SER A 15 -5.76 36.89 14.85
C SER A 15 -7.24 36.49 14.71
N PRO A 16 -7.80 36.47 13.50
CA PRO A 16 -9.18 36.06 13.30
C PRO A 16 -9.40 34.66 13.89
N SER A 17 -10.60 34.43 14.42
CA SER A 17 -10.97 33.11 14.94
C SER A 17 -11.07 32.14 13.76
N TYR A 18 -10.05 31.30 13.58
CA TYR A 18 -10.11 30.23 12.60
C TYR A 18 -11.14 29.19 13.06
N SER A 19 -12.14 28.95 12.22
CA SER A 19 -13.13 27.88 12.39
C SER A 19 -12.79 26.73 11.44
N THR A 20 -13.01 25.49 11.87
CA THR A 20 -13.00 24.31 10.98
C THR A 20 -14.27 24.21 10.14
N GLU A 21 -15.29 25.00 10.46
CA GLU A 21 -16.55 25.08 9.74
C GLU A 21 -16.54 26.32 8.83
N LEU A 22 -16.83 26.12 7.54
CA LEU A 22 -16.90 27.19 6.53
C LEU A 22 -18.04 28.16 6.87
N LEU A 23 -17.73 29.45 6.92
CA LEU A 23 -18.74 30.50 6.99
C LEU A 23 -19.42 30.71 5.62
N PRO A 24 -20.61 31.35 5.59
CA PRO A 24 -21.28 31.70 4.35
C PRO A 24 -20.37 32.55 3.44
N GLY A 25 -20.07 32.03 2.25
CA GLY A 25 -19.21 32.69 1.26
C GLY A 25 -17.75 32.26 1.28
N GLU A 26 -17.32 31.50 2.29
CA GLU A 26 -16.01 30.86 2.30
C GLU A 26 -16.00 29.64 1.37
N ARG A 27 -14.85 29.41 0.73
CA ARG A 27 -14.62 28.24 -0.12
C ARG A 27 -13.30 27.60 0.32
N THR A 28 -13.33 26.32 0.67
CA THR A 28 -12.11 25.53 0.88
C THR A 28 -11.44 25.26 -0.47
N VAL A 29 -10.12 25.40 -0.51
CA VAL A 29 -9.34 25.30 -1.76
C VAL A 29 -9.39 23.89 -2.37
N GLU A 30 -9.57 22.83 -1.58
CA GLU A 30 -9.93 21.51 -2.09
C GLU A 30 -10.71 20.73 -1.04
N GLN A 31 -12.05 20.74 -1.13
CA GLN A 31 -12.83 19.69 -0.50
C GLN A 31 -13.02 18.59 -1.54
N ALA A 32 -12.13 17.60 -1.55
CA ALA A 32 -12.33 16.38 -2.32
C ALA A 32 -13.70 15.80 -1.93
N ARG A 33 -14.70 15.98 -2.78
CA ARG A 33 -16.05 15.43 -2.60
C ARG A 33 -15.94 13.90 -2.61
N ARG A 34 -15.77 13.28 -1.46
CA ARG A 34 -15.98 11.85 -1.29
C ARG A 34 -17.06 11.62 -0.25
N ALA A 35 -18.04 10.82 -0.64
CA ALA A 35 -19.16 10.42 0.20
C ALA A 35 -18.61 9.93 1.54
N LEU A 36 -19.15 10.48 2.64
CA LEU A 36 -19.00 9.90 3.98
C LEU A 36 -19.30 8.42 3.83
N SER A 37 -18.28 7.55 3.97
CA SER A 37 -18.49 6.11 3.86
C SER A 37 -19.45 5.74 4.98
N GLN A 38 -20.71 5.49 4.63
CA GLN A 38 -21.69 5.05 5.61
C GLN A 38 -21.11 3.82 6.34
N PRO A 39 -21.27 3.73 7.67
CA PRO A 39 -20.85 2.56 8.41
C PRO A 39 -21.51 1.33 7.79
N PRO A 40 -20.78 0.22 7.62
CA PRO A 40 -21.35 -0.99 7.05
C PRO A 40 -22.51 -1.47 7.95
N THR A 41 -23.68 -1.71 7.36
CA THR A 41 -24.89 -2.16 8.08
C THR A 41 -25.31 -3.58 7.71
N GLY A 42 -24.56 -4.24 6.83
CA GLY A 42 -24.83 -5.59 6.37
C GLY A 42 -24.47 -6.66 7.41
N VAL A 43 -24.85 -7.90 7.09
CA VAL A 43 -24.68 -9.04 7.98
C VAL A 43 -24.18 -10.24 7.18
N TYR A 44 -23.18 -10.94 7.72
CA TYR A 44 -22.76 -12.25 7.24
C TYR A 44 -23.38 -13.36 8.10
N ARG A 45 -23.85 -14.45 7.48
CA ARG A 45 -24.47 -15.58 8.19
C ARG A 45 -23.82 -16.89 7.78
N ARG A 46 -23.42 -17.69 8.77
CA ARG A 46 -23.00 -19.08 8.58
C ARG A 46 -23.92 -19.98 9.37
N ILE A 47 -24.61 -20.90 8.71
CA ILE A 47 -25.60 -21.78 9.32
C ILE A 47 -25.09 -23.22 9.21
N THR A 48 -25.08 -23.93 10.33
CA THR A 48 -24.86 -25.37 10.41
C THR A 48 -26.07 -26.05 11.06
N GLU A 49 -25.97 -27.37 11.24
CA GLU A 49 -26.99 -28.15 11.93
C GLU A 49 -27.14 -27.72 13.40
N ASN A 50 -26.04 -27.43 14.09
CA ASN A 50 -26.06 -27.17 15.53
C ASN A 50 -26.03 -25.67 15.89
N LEU A 51 -25.57 -24.81 14.99
CA LEU A 51 -25.27 -23.40 15.27
C LEU A 51 -25.57 -22.52 14.05
N SER A 52 -26.04 -21.30 14.28
CA SER A 52 -25.97 -20.21 13.30
C SER A 52 -25.12 -19.07 13.85
N ILE A 53 -24.11 -18.65 13.10
CA ILE A 53 -23.25 -17.51 13.41
C ILE A 53 -23.70 -16.33 12.57
N VAL A 54 -23.99 -15.21 13.22
CA VAL A 54 -24.38 -13.96 12.59
C VAL A 54 -23.32 -12.91 12.91
N LEU A 55 -22.63 -12.38 11.90
CA LEU A 55 -21.62 -11.33 12.05
C LEU A 55 -22.18 -10.02 11.50
N ARG A 56 -22.15 -8.96 12.32
CA ARG A 56 -22.71 -7.64 12.01
C ARG A 56 -21.66 -6.72 11.39
N ASP A 57 -22.09 -5.55 10.97
CA ASP A 57 -21.23 -4.48 10.44
C ASP A 57 -20.44 -4.89 9.18
N GLN A 58 -21.08 -5.68 8.32
CA GLN A 58 -20.49 -6.19 7.07
C GLN A 58 -20.92 -5.35 5.86
N ARG A 59 -20.11 -5.34 4.80
CA ARG A 59 -20.52 -4.71 3.54
C ARG A 59 -21.64 -5.53 2.91
N PRO A 60 -22.75 -4.91 2.45
CA PRO A 60 -23.79 -5.62 1.71
C PRO A 60 -23.20 -6.38 0.51
N GLY A 61 -23.59 -7.64 0.35
CA GLY A 61 -23.10 -8.51 -0.74
C GLY A 61 -21.72 -9.15 -0.51
N SER A 62 -21.06 -8.92 0.63
CA SER A 62 -19.78 -9.57 0.92
C SER A 62 -19.94 -11.06 1.19
N ILE A 63 -19.20 -11.89 0.47
CA ILE A 63 -19.15 -13.36 0.66
C ILE A 63 -18.33 -13.78 1.88
N HIS A 64 -17.43 -12.90 2.34
CA HIS A 64 -16.58 -13.11 3.49
C HIS A 64 -16.69 -11.93 4.43
N PRO A 65 -16.63 -12.14 5.76
CA PRO A 65 -16.53 -11.03 6.69
C PRO A 65 -15.23 -10.25 6.44
N ILE A 66 -15.26 -8.93 6.58
CA ILE A 66 -14.09 -8.06 6.37
C ILE A 66 -13.90 -7.20 7.62
N TYR A 67 -12.69 -7.22 8.16
CA TYR A 67 -12.33 -6.45 9.36
C TYR A 67 -11.07 -5.62 9.14
N GLY A 68 -11.04 -4.43 9.73
CA GLY A 68 -9.88 -3.53 9.71
C GLY A 68 -9.03 -3.66 10.98
N ARG A 69 -8.02 -2.79 11.09
CA ARG A 69 -7.16 -2.68 12.28
C ARG A 69 -8.00 -2.27 13.49
N GLY A 70 -7.86 -3.01 14.59
CA GLY A 70 -8.59 -2.73 15.84
C GLY A 70 -10.11 -2.91 15.74
N ALA A 71 -10.61 -3.50 14.65
CA ALA A 71 -12.04 -3.66 14.44
C ALA A 71 -12.65 -4.58 15.50
N VAL A 72 -13.91 -4.32 15.83
CA VAL A 72 -14.70 -5.16 16.74
C VAL A 72 -15.44 -6.21 15.92
N VAL A 73 -15.12 -7.48 16.14
CA VAL A 73 -15.87 -8.63 15.64
C VAL A 73 -17.12 -8.79 16.50
N ARG A 74 -18.26 -8.31 15.99
CA ARG A 74 -19.56 -8.33 16.69
C ARG A 74 -20.54 -9.28 16.04
N GLY A 75 -21.30 -9.99 16.86
CA GLY A 75 -22.24 -10.96 16.33
C GLY A 75 -23.11 -11.64 17.37
N ASP A 76 -23.88 -12.61 16.87
CA ASP A 76 -24.77 -13.45 17.66
C ASP A 76 -24.53 -14.92 17.28
N LEU A 77 -24.45 -15.77 18.29
CA LEU A 77 -24.46 -17.23 18.15
C LEU A 77 -25.87 -17.73 18.45
N MET A 78 -26.54 -18.32 17.47
CA MET A 78 -27.87 -18.92 17.63
C MET A 78 -27.72 -20.45 17.73
N LEU A 79 -27.85 -20.98 18.93
CA LEU A 79 -27.70 -22.40 19.25
C LEU A 79 -29.03 -23.13 18.97
N ARG A 80 -28.98 -24.20 18.18
CA ARG A 80 -30.17 -24.99 17.85
C ARG A 80 -30.57 -25.93 18.97
N ASN A 81 -29.57 -26.64 19.51
CA ASN A 81 -29.72 -27.55 20.62
C ASN A 81 -28.74 -27.17 21.74
N THR A 82 -29.31 -26.75 22.86
CA THR A 82 -28.60 -26.38 24.08
C THR A 82 -28.51 -27.51 25.10
N ASP A 83 -29.25 -28.60 24.87
CA ASP A 83 -29.26 -29.77 25.74
C ASP A 83 -27.87 -30.43 25.68
N ASP A 84 -27.41 -30.88 26.85
CA ASP A 84 -26.10 -31.51 27.05
C ASP A 84 -24.88 -30.64 26.68
N LEU A 85 -25.05 -29.34 26.39
CA LEU A 85 -23.91 -28.44 26.22
C LEU A 85 -23.19 -28.27 27.56
N THR A 86 -21.86 -28.34 27.52
CA THR A 86 -20.99 -28.12 28.68
C THR A 86 -20.27 -26.78 28.60
N SER A 87 -19.92 -26.33 27.40
CA SER A 87 -19.36 -24.99 27.18
C SER A 87 -19.56 -24.52 25.75
N VAL A 88 -19.58 -23.20 25.58
CA VAL A 88 -19.55 -22.50 24.30
C VAL A 88 -18.32 -21.60 24.32
N THR A 89 -17.39 -21.84 23.41
CA THR A 89 -16.13 -21.08 23.34
C THR A 89 -16.01 -20.40 22.00
N LEU A 90 -15.63 -19.13 22.00
CA LEU A 90 -15.30 -18.34 20.82
C LEU A 90 -13.79 -18.18 20.75
N LYS A 91 -13.19 -18.49 19.60
CA LYS A 91 -11.76 -18.27 19.33
C LYS A 91 -11.56 -17.34 18.15
N LEU A 92 -10.64 -16.39 18.28
CA LEU A 92 -10.13 -15.60 17.17
C LEU A 92 -8.67 -15.95 16.96
N GLU A 93 -8.31 -16.25 15.72
CA GLU A 93 -6.96 -16.73 15.37
C GLU A 93 -6.43 -16.00 14.14
N GLY A 94 -5.16 -15.61 14.19
CA GLY A 94 -4.39 -15.12 13.07
C GLY A 94 -3.15 -15.98 12.88
N LEU A 95 -2.93 -16.48 11.66
CA LEU A 95 -1.83 -17.39 11.34
C LEU A 95 -1.13 -16.92 10.06
N MET A 96 0.19 -16.79 10.15
CA MET A 96 1.07 -16.62 8.99
C MET A 96 1.79 -17.94 8.74
N VAL A 97 1.82 -18.41 7.50
CA VAL A 97 2.59 -19.58 7.09
C VAL A 97 3.46 -19.17 5.93
N VAL A 98 4.78 -19.34 6.07
CA VAL A 98 5.74 -19.18 4.97
C VAL A 98 6.32 -20.53 4.62
N GLU A 99 6.62 -20.77 3.35
CA GLU A 99 7.23 -22.02 2.90
C GLU A 99 8.55 -21.76 2.18
N SER A 100 9.59 -22.48 2.58
CA SER A 100 10.89 -22.46 1.92
C SER A 100 11.47 -23.86 1.85
N SER A 101 11.98 -24.24 0.68
CA SER A 101 12.58 -25.56 0.43
C SER A 101 11.65 -26.72 0.82
N GLY A 102 10.34 -26.57 0.61
CA GLY A 102 9.32 -27.57 0.96
C GLY A 102 8.93 -27.63 2.44
N VAL A 103 9.53 -26.79 3.30
CA VAL A 103 9.20 -26.72 4.73
C VAL A 103 8.28 -25.54 5.00
N SER A 104 7.11 -25.81 5.57
CA SER A 104 6.18 -24.80 6.05
C SER A 104 6.51 -24.37 7.48
N ILE A 105 6.64 -23.07 7.70
CA ILE A 105 6.94 -22.46 9.00
C ILE A 105 5.72 -21.63 9.42
N PRO A 106 4.88 -22.16 10.34
CA PRO A 106 3.76 -21.41 10.88
C PRO A 106 4.22 -20.43 11.95
N THR A 107 3.63 -19.24 11.96
CA THR A 107 3.80 -18.19 12.95
C THR A 107 2.42 -17.73 13.41
N THR A 108 2.10 -17.95 14.67
CA THR A 108 0.86 -17.45 15.28
C THR A 108 0.95 -15.95 15.45
N LEU A 109 0.09 -15.21 14.74
CA LEU A 109 0.00 -13.76 14.87
C LEU A 109 -0.80 -13.40 16.14
N PHE A 110 -1.88 -14.12 16.41
CA PHE A 110 -2.58 -14.07 17.68
C PHE A 110 -3.48 -15.30 17.84
N SER A 111 -3.78 -15.65 19.09
CA SER A 111 -4.79 -16.65 19.45
C SER A 111 -5.51 -16.18 20.71
N MET A 112 -6.77 -15.80 20.56
CA MET A 112 -7.63 -15.33 21.64
C MET A 112 -8.77 -16.30 21.82
N SER A 113 -9.10 -16.65 23.07
CA SER A 113 -10.18 -17.58 23.40
C SER A 113 -11.07 -16.99 24.48
N PHE A 114 -12.38 -17.03 24.27
CA PHE A 114 -13.39 -16.47 25.15
C PHE A 114 -14.40 -17.56 25.50
N GLU A 115 -14.57 -17.84 26.79
CA GLU A 115 -15.66 -18.70 27.26
C GLU A 115 -16.96 -17.89 27.26
N MET A 116 -17.83 -18.17 26.30
CA MET A 116 -19.09 -17.44 26.12
C MET A 116 -20.18 -17.95 27.06
N TRP A 117 -20.12 -19.25 27.41
CA TRP A 117 -20.99 -19.88 28.40
C TRP A 117 -20.35 -21.18 28.92
N SER A 118 -20.65 -21.53 30.18
CA SER A 118 -20.17 -22.75 30.85
C SER A 118 -21.25 -23.34 31.77
N ALA A 119 -21.43 -24.67 31.72
CA ALA A 119 -22.39 -25.38 32.58
C ALA A 119 -22.02 -25.31 34.08
N SER A 120 -20.73 -25.11 34.40
CA SER A 120 -20.23 -24.93 35.77
C SER A 120 -20.85 -23.72 36.49
N GLY A 121 -21.36 -22.74 35.74
CA GLY A 121 -22.02 -21.57 36.28
C GLY A 121 -23.45 -21.80 36.79
N GLY A 122 -23.99 -23.02 36.69
CA GLY A 122 -25.31 -23.40 37.21
C GLY A 122 -26.51 -22.76 36.49
N ARG A 123 -26.27 -21.99 35.43
CA ARG A 123 -27.32 -21.35 34.61
C ARG A 123 -27.54 -22.14 33.32
N PRO A 124 -28.79 -22.32 32.85
CA PRO A 124 -29.05 -22.96 31.57
C PRO A 124 -28.40 -22.17 30.42
N CYS A 125 -27.97 -22.89 29.38
CA CYS A 125 -27.37 -22.27 28.20
C CYS A 125 -28.42 -21.44 27.44
N PRO A 126 -28.19 -20.14 27.18
CA PRO A 126 -29.12 -19.34 26.39
C PRO A 126 -29.08 -19.76 24.91
N ARG A 127 -30.23 -19.77 24.24
CA ARG A 127 -30.32 -20.09 22.80
C ARG A 127 -29.62 -19.07 21.90
N THR A 128 -29.44 -17.84 22.38
CA THR A 128 -28.73 -16.79 21.65
C THR A 128 -27.66 -16.19 22.55
N VAL A 129 -26.41 -16.23 22.08
CA VAL A 129 -25.26 -15.70 22.81
C VAL A 129 -24.67 -14.55 22.00
N PRO A 130 -24.87 -13.29 22.41
CA PRO A 130 -24.22 -12.15 21.76
C PRO A 130 -22.72 -12.14 22.11
N PHE A 131 -21.90 -11.63 21.19
CA PHE A 131 -20.48 -11.46 21.44
C PHE A 131 -19.92 -10.22 20.76
N ALA A 132 -18.84 -9.71 21.34
CA ALA A 132 -18.01 -8.65 20.80
C ALA A 132 -16.56 -8.91 21.20
N ALA A 133 -15.66 -8.99 20.22
CA ALA A 133 -14.24 -9.19 20.46
C ALA A 133 -13.42 -8.23 19.60
N ILE A 134 -12.41 -7.59 20.17
CA ILE A 134 -11.57 -6.61 19.49
C ILE A 134 -10.35 -7.34 18.90
N LEU A 135 -10.07 -7.13 17.61
CA LEU A 135 -8.85 -7.65 17.00
C LEU A 135 -7.63 -6.93 17.57
N PRO A 136 -6.55 -7.65 17.93
CA PRO A 136 -5.36 -7.01 18.45
C PRO A 136 -4.74 -6.11 17.37
N PRO A 137 -4.30 -4.89 17.71
CA PRO A 137 -3.74 -3.98 16.72
C PRO A 137 -2.35 -4.40 16.23
N THR A 138 -1.67 -5.24 17.02
CA THR A 138 -0.29 -5.69 16.82
C THR A 138 -0.11 -7.15 17.25
N PHE A 139 1.00 -7.76 16.85
CA PHE A 139 1.49 -9.04 17.33
C PHE A 139 2.98 -8.94 17.73
N GLU A 140 3.43 -9.88 18.55
CA GLU A 140 4.85 -10.01 18.90
C GLU A 140 5.62 -10.68 17.77
N ASP A 141 6.63 -9.98 17.26
CA ASP A 141 7.47 -10.44 16.16
C ASP A 141 8.96 -10.37 16.56
N GLY A 142 9.41 -11.40 17.27
CA GLY A 142 10.67 -11.34 18.02
C GLY A 142 10.52 -10.35 19.17
N ASP A 143 11.45 -9.38 19.27
CA ASP A 143 11.43 -8.36 20.33
C ASP A 143 10.61 -7.11 19.98
N HIS A 144 9.87 -7.12 18.87
CA HIS A 144 9.14 -5.95 18.38
C HIS A 144 7.65 -6.23 18.20
N ALA A 145 6.81 -5.39 18.79
CA ALA A 145 5.40 -5.33 18.46
C ALA A 145 5.20 -4.75 17.05
N ARG A 146 4.58 -5.52 16.14
CA ARG A 146 4.30 -5.09 14.76
C ARG A 146 2.81 -5.11 14.45
N PRO A 147 2.30 -4.26 13.54
CA PRO A 147 0.93 -4.35 13.07
C PRO A 147 0.65 -5.73 12.44
N LEU A 148 -0.57 -6.24 12.63
CA LEU A 148 -1.00 -7.46 11.93
C LEU A 148 -0.88 -7.27 10.40
N PRO A 149 -0.32 -8.24 9.65
CA PRO A 149 -0.28 -8.18 8.19
C PRO A 149 -1.69 -8.32 7.60
N PRO A 150 -1.99 -7.75 6.42
CA PRO A 150 -3.26 -8.01 5.75
C PRO A 150 -3.46 -9.51 5.46
N THR A 151 -4.70 -9.95 5.25
CA THR A 151 -4.93 -11.24 4.59
C THR A 151 -4.20 -11.23 3.26
N PHE A 152 -3.33 -12.21 3.07
CA PHE A 152 -2.37 -12.24 1.97
C PHE A 152 -2.11 -13.67 1.54
N GLU A 153 -1.95 -13.87 0.24
CA GLU A 153 -1.55 -15.13 -0.36
C GLU A 153 -0.60 -14.86 -1.52
N SER A 154 0.49 -15.61 -1.55
CA SER A 154 1.49 -15.60 -2.61
C SER A 154 1.88 -17.03 -2.91
N MET A 155 1.98 -17.37 -4.20
CA MET A 155 2.43 -18.70 -4.65
C MET A 155 3.96 -18.78 -4.68
N GLU A 156 4.64 -17.68 -5.02
CA GLU A 156 6.09 -17.62 -5.09
C GLU A 156 6.58 -16.26 -4.56
N PRO A 157 7.43 -16.21 -3.52
CA PRO A 157 7.59 -17.29 -2.54
C PRO A 157 6.23 -17.64 -1.92
N ARG A 158 6.07 -18.91 -1.50
CA ARG A 158 4.80 -19.38 -0.95
C ARG A 158 4.60 -18.84 0.46
N ALA A 159 3.57 -18.01 0.63
CA ALA A 159 3.28 -17.36 1.89
C ALA A 159 1.78 -17.06 2.02
N VAL A 160 1.21 -17.29 3.20
CA VAL A 160 -0.21 -17.10 3.50
C VAL A 160 -0.37 -16.41 4.85
N CYS A 161 -1.13 -15.33 4.91
CA CYS A 161 -1.64 -14.73 6.14
C CYS A 161 -3.15 -14.91 6.19
N SER A 162 -3.64 -15.66 7.18
CA SER A 162 -5.04 -16.06 7.30
C SER A 162 -5.60 -15.74 8.68
N TYR A 163 -6.90 -15.46 8.72
CA TYR A 163 -7.60 -15.10 9.95
C TYR A 163 -8.95 -15.81 10.03
N SER A 164 -9.32 -16.21 11.24
CA SER A 164 -10.57 -16.95 11.44
C SER A 164 -11.20 -16.73 12.80
N LEU A 165 -12.52 -16.82 12.81
CA LEU A 165 -13.34 -16.98 14.00
C LEU A 165 -13.77 -18.44 14.09
N THR A 166 -13.54 -19.08 15.23
CA THR A 166 -13.94 -20.47 15.49
C THR A 166 -14.89 -20.50 16.67
N VAL A 167 -16.04 -21.15 16.52
CA VAL A 167 -16.97 -21.40 17.64
C VAL A 167 -16.92 -22.87 17.96
N GLU A 168 -16.60 -23.21 19.20
CA GLU A 168 -16.52 -24.58 19.71
C GLU A 168 -17.66 -24.84 20.69
N LEU A 169 -18.43 -25.90 20.42
CA LEU A 169 -19.51 -26.40 21.25
C LEU A 169 -19.07 -27.71 21.90
N SER A 170 -18.86 -27.71 23.21
CA SER A 170 -18.45 -28.92 23.94
C SER A 170 -19.64 -29.65 24.54
N ARG A 171 -19.69 -30.97 24.39
CA ARG A 171 -20.68 -31.88 24.99
C ARG A 171 -19.99 -33.07 25.66
N PRO A 172 -20.58 -33.70 26.69
CA PRO A 172 -20.06 -34.95 27.24
C PRO A 172 -20.22 -36.07 26.20
N ARG A 173 -19.24 -36.98 26.08
CA ARG A 173 -19.42 -38.16 25.20
C ARG A 173 -20.35 -39.18 25.86
N GLN A 174 -21.32 -39.67 25.09
CA GLN A 174 -22.34 -40.63 25.55
C GLN A 174 -21.76 -41.93 26.16
N PHE A 175 -20.58 -42.38 25.71
CA PHE A 175 -19.98 -43.65 26.16
C PHE A 175 -18.79 -43.48 27.11
N LEU A 176 -18.25 -42.27 27.28
CA LEU A 176 -17.12 -41.98 28.17
C LEU A 176 -17.32 -40.57 28.72
N SER A 177 -18.03 -40.45 29.84
CA SER A 177 -18.37 -39.16 30.48
C SER A 177 -17.16 -38.30 30.86
N PHE A 178 -15.96 -38.89 30.86
CA PHE A 178 -14.68 -38.21 31.07
C PHE A 178 -14.06 -37.62 29.79
N LEU A 179 -14.53 -37.99 28.58
CA LEU A 179 -14.12 -37.37 27.32
C LEU A 179 -15.19 -36.41 26.80
N LYS A 180 -14.75 -35.26 26.27
CA LYS A 180 -15.62 -34.29 25.60
C LYS A 180 -15.69 -34.58 24.10
N SER A 181 -16.87 -34.42 23.51
CA SER A 181 -17.04 -34.25 22.06
C SER A 181 -17.11 -32.75 21.80
N SER A 182 -16.37 -32.26 20.81
CA SER A 182 -16.41 -30.85 20.41
C SER A 182 -16.85 -30.76 18.97
N ASP A 183 -17.91 -29.99 18.72
CA ASP A 183 -18.30 -29.55 17.38
C ASP A 183 -17.77 -28.13 17.18
N ALA A 184 -17.05 -27.90 16.08
CA ALA A 184 -16.37 -26.64 15.82
C ALA A 184 -16.76 -26.07 14.46
N VAL A 185 -17.23 -24.82 14.44
CA VAL A 185 -17.54 -24.09 13.22
C VAL A 185 -16.50 -22.99 13.02
N LYS A 186 -15.71 -23.11 11.96
CA LYS A 186 -14.69 -22.12 11.58
C LYS A 186 -15.20 -21.21 10.46
N VAL A 187 -15.08 -19.90 10.67
CA VAL A 187 -15.44 -18.84 9.71
C VAL A 187 -14.17 -18.04 9.37
N PRO A 188 -13.61 -18.22 8.16
CA PRO A 188 -12.51 -17.36 7.72
C PRO A 188 -13.01 -15.93 7.48
N PHE A 189 -12.15 -14.95 7.72
CA PHE A 189 -12.44 -13.55 7.42
C PHE A 189 -11.23 -12.86 6.78
N ILE A 190 -11.51 -11.78 6.05
CA ILE A 190 -10.50 -10.95 5.39
C ILE A 190 -10.11 -9.82 6.34
N TYR A 191 -8.87 -9.81 6.78
CA TYR A 191 -8.29 -8.70 7.52
C TYR A 191 -7.66 -7.70 6.55
N ARG A 192 -8.25 -6.50 6.46
CA ARG A 192 -7.85 -5.43 5.54
C ARG A 192 -7.54 -4.16 6.33
N PRO A 193 -6.33 -4.04 6.92
CA PRO A 193 -5.94 -2.85 7.67
C PRO A 193 -5.93 -1.64 6.74
N ARG A 194 -6.64 -0.58 7.14
CA ARG A 194 -6.70 0.68 6.41
C ARG A 194 -5.47 1.53 6.73
N SER A 195 -4.90 2.14 5.70
CA SER A 195 -3.75 3.04 5.79
C SER A 195 -3.86 4.12 4.72
N ARG A 196 -3.33 5.30 5.01
CA ARG A 196 -3.38 6.47 4.14
C ARG A 196 -2.01 7.16 4.06
N PRO A 197 -1.74 7.93 2.99
CA PRO A 197 -0.63 8.86 2.97
C PRO A 197 -0.79 9.90 4.09
N HIS A 198 0.33 10.47 4.53
CA HIS A 198 0.33 11.52 5.56
C HIS A 198 0.04 12.91 4.99
N MET A 199 0.20 13.08 3.68
CA MET A 199 -0.02 14.32 2.95
C MET A 199 -0.76 14.02 1.64
N PRO A 200 -1.51 15.00 1.07
CA PRO A 200 -2.14 14.83 -0.23
C PRO A 200 -1.09 14.60 -1.32
N MET A 201 -1.51 13.93 -2.39
CA MET A 201 -0.71 13.85 -3.62
C MET A 201 -0.97 15.10 -4.46
N LEU A 202 0.06 15.58 -5.15
CA LEU A 202 -0.08 16.62 -6.16
C LEU A 202 -1.20 16.27 -7.16
N PRO A 203 -2.11 17.21 -7.47
CA PRO A 203 -3.09 17.04 -8.53
C PRO A 203 -2.42 16.70 -9.86
N SER A 204 -2.93 15.69 -10.57
CA SER A 204 -2.34 15.21 -11.83
C SER A 204 -2.51 16.19 -13.00
N ASP A 205 -3.39 17.18 -12.86
CA ASP A 205 -3.64 18.23 -13.85
C ASP A 205 -2.62 19.38 -13.80
N LEU A 206 -1.75 19.41 -12.77
CA LEU A 206 -0.71 20.42 -12.65
C LEU A 206 0.58 19.98 -13.36
N PRO A 207 1.06 20.70 -14.39
CA PRO A 207 2.25 20.31 -15.13
C PRO A 207 3.52 20.50 -14.29
N PHE A 208 4.45 19.54 -14.40
CA PHE A 208 5.74 19.54 -13.68
C PHE A 208 6.45 20.89 -13.75
N MET A 209 6.59 21.47 -14.95
CA MET A 209 7.34 22.70 -15.19
C MET A 209 6.77 23.93 -14.45
N SER A 210 5.48 23.94 -14.14
CA SER A 210 4.87 24.99 -13.32
C SER A 210 5.15 24.72 -11.84
N THR A 211 4.91 23.50 -11.36
CA THR A 211 5.02 23.15 -9.94
C THR A 211 6.45 23.09 -9.44
N VAL A 212 7.42 22.66 -10.25
CA VAL A 212 8.83 22.57 -9.83
C VAL A 212 9.43 23.93 -9.49
N LYS A 213 8.88 25.01 -10.06
CA LYS A 213 9.32 26.38 -9.79
C LYS A 213 8.57 27.02 -8.63
N SER A 214 7.27 26.79 -8.53
CA SER A 214 6.44 27.38 -7.47
C SER A 214 6.55 26.64 -6.15
N SER A 215 6.74 25.32 -6.19
CA SER A 215 6.65 24.39 -5.06
C SER A 215 7.62 23.21 -5.25
N PRO A 216 8.95 23.45 -5.34
CA PRO A 216 9.94 22.39 -5.54
C PRO A 216 9.90 21.30 -4.46
N GLU A 217 9.48 21.62 -3.24
CA GLU A 217 9.32 20.70 -2.11
C GLU A 217 8.26 19.61 -2.35
N GLU A 218 7.36 19.81 -3.31
CA GLU A 218 6.35 18.83 -3.71
C GLU A 218 6.93 17.72 -4.60
N TRP A 219 8.19 17.85 -5.04
CA TRP A 219 8.87 16.90 -5.91
C TRP A 219 10.09 16.29 -5.23
N HIS A 220 10.20 14.98 -5.33
CA HIS A 220 11.40 14.22 -4.98
C HIS A 220 12.18 13.84 -6.24
N GLN A 221 13.45 14.22 -6.28
CA GLN A 221 14.35 13.94 -7.39
C GLN A 221 15.18 12.69 -7.10
N VAL A 222 15.05 11.69 -7.97
CA VAL A 222 15.85 10.47 -8.00
C VAL A 222 16.89 10.60 -9.09
N MET A 223 18.17 10.42 -8.74
CA MET A 223 19.29 10.56 -9.67
C MET A 223 19.96 9.22 -9.92
N CYS A 224 20.16 8.87 -11.19
CA CYS A 224 20.98 7.72 -11.58
C CYS A 224 21.76 8.02 -12.85
N THR A 225 22.80 7.23 -13.13
CA THR A 225 23.69 7.44 -14.26
C THR A 225 23.62 6.25 -15.22
N MET A 226 23.35 6.52 -16.49
CA MET A 226 23.44 5.55 -17.56
C MET A 226 24.86 5.52 -18.10
N ASN A 227 25.53 4.39 -17.90
CA ASN A 227 26.91 4.19 -18.35
C ASN A 227 26.98 3.86 -19.85
N MET A 228 28.10 4.22 -20.46
CA MET A 228 28.42 3.91 -21.85
C MET A 228 29.38 2.73 -21.94
N ALA A 229 29.38 2.03 -23.07
CA ALA A 229 30.39 1.04 -23.39
C ALA A 229 31.76 1.70 -23.45
N GLN A 230 32.73 1.13 -22.74
CA GLN A 230 34.07 1.72 -22.56
C GLN A 230 34.79 2.00 -23.88
N SER A 231 34.52 1.21 -24.93
CA SER A 231 35.12 1.34 -26.25
C SER A 231 34.70 2.61 -27.03
N THR A 232 33.67 3.32 -26.57
CA THR A 232 33.03 4.39 -27.36
C THR A 232 33.58 5.78 -27.06
N GLY A 233 34.26 5.96 -25.93
CA GLY A 233 34.72 7.27 -25.47
C GLY A 233 33.61 8.28 -25.14
N LEU A 234 32.34 7.86 -25.16
CA LEU A 234 31.20 8.72 -24.85
C LEU A 234 31.07 8.93 -23.33
N ALA A 235 30.70 10.15 -22.94
CA ALA A 235 30.44 10.45 -21.54
C ALA A 235 29.10 9.83 -21.09
N PRO A 236 28.97 9.40 -19.82
CA PRO A 236 27.72 8.91 -19.25
C PRO A 236 26.57 9.93 -19.35
N ALA A 237 25.34 9.44 -19.45
CA ALA A 237 24.14 10.27 -19.39
C ALA A 237 23.53 10.22 -17.99
N GLN A 238 23.17 11.38 -17.44
CA GLN A 238 22.51 11.48 -16.15
C GLN A 238 20.99 11.41 -16.33
N CYS A 239 20.33 10.53 -15.59
CA CYS A 239 18.89 10.38 -15.56
C CYS A 239 18.34 10.95 -14.24
N LEU A 240 17.37 11.84 -14.35
CA LEU A 240 16.73 12.57 -13.26
C LEU A 240 15.24 12.25 -13.30
N LEU A 241 14.77 11.42 -12.38
CA LEU A 241 13.35 11.06 -12.25
C LEU A 241 12.74 11.86 -11.10
N PHE A 242 11.75 12.69 -11.40
CA PHE A 242 10.98 13.47 -10.43
C PHE A 242 9.64 12.78 -10.18
N ILE A 243 9.33 12.51 -8.92
CA ILE A 243 8.06 11.95 -8.44
C ILE A 243 7.52 12.81 -7.30
N PRO A 244 6.23 12.73 -6.91
CA PRO A 244 5.73 13.47 -5.77
C PRO A 244 6.49 13.15 -4.48
N SER A 245 6.74 14.18 -3.67
CA SER A 245 7.61 14.06 -2.48
C SER A 245 7.04 13.15 -1.38
N ALA A 246 5.72 12.97 -1.37
CA ALA A 246 5.01 12.13 -0.40
C ALA A 246 5.56 10.69 -0.34
N GLN A 247 5.95 10.10 -1.48
CA GLN A 247 6.49 8.73 -1.62
C GLN A 247 5.66 7.60 -0.98
N ILE A 248 4.45 7.92 -0.53
CA ILE A 248 3.45 7.04 0.03
C ILE A 248 2.18 7.30 -0.77
N TYR A 249 1.76 6.31 -1.54
CA TYR A 249 0.67 6.44 -2.51
C TYR A 249 -0.40 5.40 -2.22
N ALA A 250 -1.67 5.71 -2.39
CA ALA A 250 -2.69 4.68 -2.34
C ALA A 250 -2.63 3.77 -3.56
N LEU A 251 -3.11 2.54 -3.41
CA LEU A 251 -3.25 1.59 -4.51
C LEU A 251 -4.09 2.15 -5.67
N SER A 252 -5.01 3.08 -5.38
CA SER A 252 -5.87 3.73 -6.37
C SER A 252 -5.25 4.98 -7.02
N ASP A 253 -4.10 5.44 -6.55
CA ASP A 253 -3.54 6.72 -7.01
C ASP A 253 -2.90 6.57 -8.39
N THR A 254 -3.02 7.62 -9.18
CA THR A 254 -2.28 7.83 -10.42
C THR A 254 -1.10 8.74 -10.10
N ILE A 255 0.11 8.20 -10.13
CA ILE A 255 1.33 8.89 -9.69
C ILE A 255 1.95 9.59 -10.92
N PRO A 256 1.96 10.93 -10.99
CA PRO A 256 2.65 11.64 -12.05
C PRO A 256 4.17 11.53 -11.87
N PHE A 257 4.92 11.59 -12.95
CA PHE A 257 6.37 11.74 -12.90
C PHE A 257 6.89 12.56 -14.08
N HIS A 258 8.07 13.13 -13.90
CA HIS A 258 8.85 13.76 -14.95
C HIS A 258 10.22 13.09 -15.03
N LEU A 259 10.66 12.72 -16.23
CA LEU A 259 11.97 12.14 -16.47
C LEU A 259 12.78 13.10 -17.34
N GLN A 260 13.95 13.48 -16.85
CA GLN A 260 14.92 14.27 -17.58
C GLN A 260 16.22 13.50 -17.76
N ILE A 261 16.72 13.44 -18.99
CA ILE A 261 18.01 12.82 -19.31
C ILE A 261 18.95 13.91 -19.79
N ARG A 262 20.08 14.09 -19.09
CA ARG A 262 21.10 15.10 -19.39
C ARG A 262 22.41 14.45 -19.82
N GLY A 263 23.10 15.06 -20.77
CA GLY A 263 24.39 14.56 -21.23
C GLY A 263 24.95 15.40 -22.37
N PRO A 264 26.20 15.15 -22.80
CA PRO A 264 26.70 15.73 -24.03
C PRO A 264 25.83 15.33 -25.22
N PRO A 265 25.65 16.19 -26.24
CA PRO A 265 24.77 15.91 -27.37
C PRO A 265 25.00 14.54 -28.01
N ALA A 266 26.26 14.12 -28.16
CA ALA A 266 26.64 12.81 -28.71
C ALA A 266 26.09 11.61 -27.91
N SER A 267 25.98 11.75 -26.58
CA SER A 267 25.44 10.73 -25.68
C SER A 267 23.91 10.66 -25.74
N LEU A 268 23.23 11.71 -26.21
CA LEU A 268 21.77 11.81 -26.23
C LEU A 268 21.12 11.39 -27.56
N ILE A 269 21.91 11.23 -28.63
CA ILE A 269 21.42 10.82 -29.96
C ILE A 269 20.49 9.57 -29.90
N PRO A 270 20.83 8.49 -29.18
CA PRO A 270 20.00 7.27 -29.19
C PRO A 270 18.60 7.46 -28.58
N PHE A 271 18.40 8.50 -27.76
CA PHE A 271 17.13 8.84 -27.14
C PHE A 271 16.23 9.64 -28.09
N LEU A 272 16.83 10.44 -28.97
CA LEU A 272 16.09 11.21 -29.98
C LEU A 272 15.45 10.30 -31.04
N GLU A 273 16.15 9.22 -31.44
CA GLU A 273 15.65 8.23 -32.40
C GLU A 273 14.36 7.55 -31.93
N GLN A 274 14.12 7.46 -30.63
CA GLN A 274 12.87 6.91 -30.07
C GLN A 274 11.65 7.78 -30.38
N SER A 275 11.82 9.11 -30.45
CA SER A 275 10.72 10.08 -30.54
C SER A 275 10.11 10.19 -31.94
N GLN A 276 10.85 9.80 -32.99
CA GLN A 276 10.47 10.09 -34.37
C GLN A 276 9.49 9.09 -35.00
N GLY A 277 9.12 8.00 -34.31
CA GLY A 277 8.10 7.04 -34.77
C GLY A 277 8.42 6.34 -36.10
N THR A 278 9.51 6.69 -36.76
CA THR A 278 10.00 6.09 -37.98
C THR A 278 10.52 4.70 -37.65
N GLN A 279 9.96 3.67 -38.30
CA GLN A 279 10.43 2.29 -38.26
C GLN A 279 11.82 2.14 -38.93
N GLN A 280 12.72 3.12 -38.78
CA GLN A 280 14.08 2.93 -39.21
C GLN A 280 14.73 1.88 -38.30
N PRO A 281 15.48 0.92 -38.89
CA PRO A 281 16.11 -0.17 -38.15
C PRO A 281 17.29 0.26 -37.25
N GLY A 282 17.38 1.54 -36.87
CA GLY A 282 18.49 2.11 -36.09
C GLY A 282 18.22 2.17 -34.58
N GLY A 283 19.20 1.67 -33.81
CA GLY A 283 19.81 2.35 -32.65
C GLY A 283 19.02 2.74 -31.38
N GLY A 284 17.68 2.85 -31.40
CA GLY A 284 16.95 3.51 -30.31
C GLY A 284 16.95 2.79 -28.95
N VAL A 285 16.55 3.53 -27.91
CA VAL A 285 16.30 2.99 -26.56
C VAL A 285 14.81 2.73 -26.30
N ALA A 286 14.54 1.86 -25.34
CA ALA A 286 13.23 1.69 -24.73
C ALA A 286 13.30 2.24 -23.30
N ILE A 287 12.57 3.33 -23.05
CA ILE A 287 12.40 3.93 -21.73
C ILE A 287 11.09 3.42 -21.14
N ARG A 288 11.16 2.90 -19.91
CA ARG A 288 10.01 2.39 -19.15
C ARG A 288 10.06 2.93 -17.74
N VAL A 289 8.92 3.40 -17.25
CA VAL A 289 8.68 3.70 -15.84
C VAL A 289 7.54 2.83 -15.38
N TYR A 290 7.71 2.09 -14.29
CA TYR A 290 6.68 1.15 -13.82
C TYR A 290 6.74 0.94 -12.31
N LEU A 291 5.60 0.52 -11.74
CA LEU A 291 5.52 0.11 -10.34
C LEU A 291 5.97 -1.34 -10.22
N LEU A 292 6.93 -1.59 -9.34
CA LEU A 292 7.50 -2.91 -9.07
C LEU A 292 7.21 -3.31 -7.63
N ARG A 293 6.58 -4.46 -7.44
CA ARG A 293 6.40 -5.08 -6.12
C ARG A 293 7.40 -6.19 -5.93
N GLN A 294 8.08 -6.19 -4.79
CA GLN A 294 8.89 -7.30 -4.32
C GLN A 294 8.20 -7.98 -3.14
N THR A 295 7.85 -9.26 -3.34
CA THR A 295 7.38 -10.12 -2.24
C THR A 295 8.55 -10.99 -1.84
N GLY A 296 8.91 -10.98 -0.56
CA GLY A 296 9.99 -11.82 -0.08
C GLY A 296 9.70 -12.45 1.27
N ILE A 297 10.26 -13.65 1.43
CA ILE A 297 10.31 -14.34 2.72
C ILE A 297 11.75 -14.29 3.23
N LYS A 298 11.89 -14.19 4.56
CA LYS A 298 13.17 -14.27 5.26
C LYS A 298 13.07 -15.37 6.30
N ILE A 299 13.89 -16.41 6.14
CA ILE A 299 13.97 -17.53 7.07
C ILE A 299 15.44 -17.66 7.46
N HIS A 300 15.74 -17.37 8.72
CA HIS A 300 17.12 -17.19 9.19
C HIS A 300 17.85 -16.14 8.32
N ASP A 301 19.03 -16.47 7.78
CA ASP A 301 19.82 -15.60 6.90
C ASP A 301 19.51 -15.78 5.41
N GLN A 302 18.55 -16.64 5.07
CA GLN A 302 18.13 -16.84 3.69
C GLN A 302 16.95 -15.93 3.35
N ILE A 303 17.09 -15.21 2.24
CA ILE A 303 16.06 -14.34 1.68
C ILE A 303 15.71 -14.87 0.30
N VAL A 304 14.44 -15.24 0.12
CA VAL A 304 13.87 -15.56 -1.20
C VAL A 304 12.90 -14.46 -1.53
N SER A 305 13.04 -13.85 -2.71
CA SER A 305 12.14 -12.78 -3.12
C SER A 305 11.85 -12.83 -4.60
N ILE A 306 10.60 -12.58 -4.97
CA ILE A 306 10.16 -12.39 -6.34
C ILE A 306 9.81 -10.93 -6.57
N SER A 307 9.96 -10.47 -7.80
CA SER A 307 9.48 -9.16 -8.23
C SER A 307 8.38 -9.31 -9.28
N ARG A 308 7.32 -8.50 -9.18
CA ARG A 308 6.25 -8.42 -10.17
C ARG A 308 5.96 -6.96 -10.53
N VAL A 309 5.63 -6.71 -11.80
CA VAL A 309 5.19 -5.38 -12.23
C VAL A 309 3.72 -5.21 -11.85
N LEU A 310 3.40 -4.15 -11.10
CA LEU A 310 2.02 -3.83 -10.71
C LEU A 310 1.31 -2.96 -11.76
N GLY A 311 2.05 -2.19 -12.52
CA GLY A 311 1.52 -1.33 -13.58
C GLY A 311 2.65 -0.56 -14.25
N GLU A 312 2.48 -0.28 -15.54
CA GLU A 312 3.48 0.38 -16.36
C GLU A 312 2.95 1.72 -16.87
N ALA A 313 3.81 2.73 -16.87
CA ALA A 313 3.47 4.07 -17.27
C ALA A 313 3.37 4.21 -18.79
N LYS A 314 2.54 5.17 -19.21
CA LYS A 314 2.67 5.77 -20.53
C LYS A 314 3.68 6.91 -20.42
N VAL A 315 4.80 6.80 -21.13
CA VAL A 315 5.86 7.82 -21.16
C VAL A 315 5.72 8.62 -22.45
N GLU A 316 5.50 9.93 -22.34
CA GLU A 316 5.33 10.83 -23.48
C GLU A 316 6.44 11.90 -23.50
N PRO A 317 7.06 12.19 -24.66
CA PRO A 317 7.99 13.31 -24.74
C PRO A 317 7.29 14.61 -24.34
N SER A 318 7.93 15.41 -23.48
CA SER A 318 7.34 16.67 -23.03
C SER A 318 7.17 17.62 -24.21
N GLN A 319 6.03 18.31 -24.30
CA GLN A 319 5.68 19.17 -25.44
C GLN A 319 6.49 20.48 -25.50
N SER A 320 7.44 20.69 -24.60
CA SER A 320 8.39 21.80 -24.61
C SER A 320 9.41 21.67 -25.76
N ARG A 321 8.94 21.64 -27.00
CA ARG A 321 9.73 21.68 -28.24
C ARG A 321 10.53 22.99 -28.42
N HIS A 322 10.54 23.88 -27.43
CA HIS A 322 11.14 25.21 -27.52
C HIS A 322 12.64 25.26 -27.22
N SER A 323 13.30 24.17 -26.83
CA SER A 323 14.77 24.11 -26.77
C SER A 323 15.37 23.01 -27.65
N MET A 324 14.91 22.91 -28.91
CA MET A 324 15.79 22.33 -29.93
C MET A 324 17.07 23.17 -29.97
N PHE A 325 18.11 22.69 -29.29
CA PHE A 325 19.50 23.12 -29.35
C PHE A 325 19.66 24.62 -29.66
N GLN A 326 19.37 25.50 -28.69
CA GLN A 326 20.00 26.82 -28.76
C GLN A 326 21.50 26.54 -28.70
N ARG A 327 22.19 26.61 -29.85
CA ARG A 327 23.65 26.60 -29.96
C ARG A 327 24.18 27.77 -29.13
N GLY A 328 24.28 27.57 -27.82
CA GLY A 328 25.13 28.37 -26.97
C GLY A 328 26.56 28.21 -27.46
N PRO A 329 27.38 29.26 -27.41
CA PRO A 329 28.75 29.21 -27.90
C PRO A 329 29.56 28.16 -27.12
N LEU A 330 29.86 27.03 -27.78
CA LEU A 330 31.04 26.14 -27.65
C LEU A 330 31.71 25.99 -26.25
N GLY A 331 30.92 25.93 -25.18
CA GLY A 331 31.43 25.67 -23.83
C GLY A 331 30.55 24.65 -23.13
N ASP A 332 31.05 23.43 -22.97
CA ASP A 332 30.64 22.37 -22.01
C ASP A 332 29.12 22.17 -21.74
N ALA A 333 28.27 22.59 -22.67
CA ALA A 333 26.83 22.64 -22.46
C ALA A 333 26.26 21.22 -22.56
N LEU A 334 25.75 20.72 -21.43
CA LEU A 334 24.92 19.52 -21.39
C LEU A 334 23.55 19.85 -21.99
N ASP A 335 23.09 19.00 -22.90
CA ASP A 335 21.73 19.04 -23.40
C ASP A 335 20.80 18.24 -22.48
N SER A 336 19.50 18.46 -22.57
CA SER A 336 18.47 17.72 -21.84
C SER A 336 17.33 17.24 -22.74
N LEU A 337 16.81 16.06 -22.42
CA LEU A 337 15.60 15.50 -23.01
C LEU A 337 14.60 15.21 -21.90
N ASP A 338 13.34 15.56 -22.13
CA ASP A 338 12.31 15.56 -21.09
C ASP A 338 11.11 14.71 -21.50
N TRP A 339 10.59 13.93 -20.56
CA TRP A 339 9.38 13.12 -20.70
C TRP A 339 8.47 13.31 -19.50
N ASP A 340 7.18 13.32 -19.76
CA ASP A 340 6.13 13.32 -18.74
C ASP A 340 5.37 12.00 -18.80
N GLY A 341 4.82 11.57 -17.67
CA GLY A 341 3.97 10.40 -17.65
C GLY A 341 3.29 10.18 -16.32
N GLU A 342 2.45 9.16 -16.30
CA GLU A 342 1.69 8.74 -15.13
C GLU A 342 1.78 7.23 -14.97
N VAL A 343 1.90 6.77 -13.72
CA VAL A 343 1.91 5.35 -13.38
C VAL A 343 0.86 5.05 -12.33
N ARG A 344 0.12 3.95 -12.51
CA ARG A 344 -0.89 3.48 -11.56
C ARG A 344 -0.78 1.99 -11.34
N CYS A 345 -1.25 1.49 -10.19
CA CYS A 345 -1.40 0.05 -10.00
C CYS A 345 -2.48 -0.51 -10.92
N SER A 346 -2.34 -1.78 -11.30
CA SER A 346 -3.40 -2.56 -11.91
C SER A 346 -4.53 -2.79 -10.91
N GLU A 347 -5.77 -2.89 -11.41
CA GLU A 347 -7.00 -2.95 -10.61
C GLU A 347 -7.12 -4.23 -9.77
N ASP A 348 -6.36 -5.28 -10.11
CA ASP A 348 -6.24 -6.52 -9.36
C ASP A 348 -5.34 -6.39 -8.11
N THR A 349 -4.62 -5.28 -7.96
CA THR A 349 -3.74 -5.07 -6.81
C THR A 349 -4.56 -4.61 -5.59
N THR A 350 -4.78 -5.54 -4.66
CA THR A 350 -5.68 -5.32 -3.51
C THR A 350 -4.97 -5.20 -2.16
N VAL A 351 -3.66 -5.44 -2.11
CA VAL A 351 -2.85 -5.52 -0.88
C VAL A 351 -1.82 -4.40 -0.86
N ALA A 352 -1.74 -3.66 0.24
CA ALA A 352 -0.75 -2.60 0.48
C ALA A 352 0.63 -3.18 0.89
N SER A 353 1.67 -2.34 0.93
CA SER A 353 2.98 -2.75 1.45
C SER A 353 2.88 -3.10 2.94
N PHE A 354 3.50 -4.20 3.35
CA PHE A 354 3.60 -4.58 4.76
C PHE A 354 4.92 -5.32 5.03
N PHE A 355 5.27 -5.46 6.31
CA PHE A 355 6.52 -6.06 6.72
C PHE A 355 6.37 -6.80 8.06
N THR A 356 6.82 -8.04 8.10
CA THR A 356 7.07 -8.86 9.29
C THR A 356 8.52 -9.37 9.24
N SER A 357 9.00 -10.04 10.28
CA SER A 357 10.34 -10.64 10.33
C SER A 357 10.56 -11.69 9.24
N GLN A 358 9.50 -12.40 8.86
CA GLN A 358 9.56 -13.54 7.94
C GLN A 358 8.95 -13.26 6.56
N LEU A 359 8.11 -12.24 6.41
CA LEU A 359 7.39 -11.94 5.17
C LEU A 359 7.32 -10.44 4.95
N TYR A 360 7.64 -10.00 3.74
CA TYR A 360 7.49 -8.60 3.36
C TYR A 360 6.94 -8.43 1.95
N VAL A 361 6.24 -7.33 1.78
CA VAL A 361 5.80 -6.79 0.50
C VAL A 361 6.31 -5.35 0.43
N LYS A 362 7.28 -5.13 -0.45
CA LYS A 362 7.90 -3.81 -0.72
C LYS A 362 7.52 -3.34 -2.11
N ASP A 363 7.40 -2.04 -2.29
CA ASP A 363 7.01 -1.43 -3.55
C ASP A 363 8.06 -0.41 -4.00
N PHE A 364 8.22 -0.26 -5.31
CA PHE A 364 9.20 0.62 -5.93
C PHE A 364 8.60 1.31 -7.16
N ILE A 365 9.06 2.51 -7.45
CA ILE A 365 8.98 3.09 -8.80
C ILE A 365 10.30 2.73 -9.49
N ALA A 366 10.22 2.02 -10.60
CA ALA A 366 11.37 1.55 -11.35
C ALA A 366 11.52 2.32 -12.67
N LEU A 367 12.70 2.88 -12.90
CA LEU A 367 13.13 3.40 -14.20
C LEU A 367 13.98 2.33 -14.89
N SER A 368 13.61 1.94 -16.10
CA SER A 368 14.39 1.05 -16.95
C SER A 368 14.63 1.66 -18.31
N ILE A 369 15.89 1.75 -18.70
CA ILE A 369 16.33 2.22 -20.02
C ILE A 369 17.15 1.11 -20.64
N VAL A 370 16.62 0.48 -21.68
CA VAL A 370 17.26 -0.67 -22.34
C VAL A 370 17.46 -0.34 -23.82
N PRO A 371 18.68 -0.48 -24.35
CA PRO A 371 18.89 -0.35 -25.79
C PRO A 371 18.14 -1.45 -26.54
N ARG A 372 17.46 -1.11 -27.65
CA ARG A 372 16.72 -2.10 -28.45
C ARG A 372 17.63 -3.14 -29.10
N LYS A 373 18.90 -2.79 -29.31
CA LYS A 373 19.95 -3.67 -29.83
C LYS A 373 21.16 -3.66 -28.88
N PRO A 374 21.11 -4.36 -27.73
CA PRO A 374 22.14 -4.26 -26.68
C PRO A 374 23.56 -4.53 -27.18
N LEU A 375 23.72 -5.47 -28.11
CA LEU A 375 25.03 -5.85 -28.65
C LEU A 375 25.63 -4.82 -29.63
N GLN A 376 24.81 -3.92 -30.18
CA GLN A 376 25.23 -2.90 -31.13
C GLN A 376 25.20 -1.49 -30.51
N SER A 377 24.61 -1.35 -29.33
CA SER A 377 24.45 -0.05 -28.69
C SER A 377 25.71 0.34 -27.94
N THR A 378 25.99 1.63 -27.99
CA THR A 378 27.00 2.28 -27.14
C THR A 378 26.52 2.44 -25.69
N LEU A 379 25.21 2.28 -25.44
CA LEU A 379 24.58 2.47 -24.15
C LEU A 379 24.49 1.14 -23.38
N LEU A 380 24.76 1.16 -22.08
CA LEU A 380 24.52 0.01 -21.20
C LEU A 380 23.12 0.09 -20.58
N ALA A 381 22.44 -1.05 -20.47
CA ALA A 381 21.12 -1.09 -19.87
C ALA A 381 21.13 -0.54 -18.43
N LEU A 382 20.20 0.36 -18.14
CA LEU A 382 20.01 0.96 -16.82
C LEU A 382 18.70 0.43 -16.21
N LYS A 383 18.78 0.04 -14.94
CA LYS A 383 17.60 -0.22 -14.11
C LYS A 383 17.84 0.38 -12.73
N HIS A 384 16.95 1.29 -12.32
CA HIS A 384 16.96 1.90 -11.00
C HIS A 384 15.61 1.67 -10.33
N CYS A 385 15.60 1.21 -9.08
CA CYS A 385 14.38 0.96 -8.31
C CYS A 385 14.38 1.90 -7.08
N HIS A 386 13.51 2.91 -7.11
CA HIS A 386 13.34 3.84 -6.01
C HIS A 386 12.25 3.33 -5.05
N PRO A 387 12.54 3.11 -3.75
CA PRO A 387 11.56 2.57 -2.82
C PRO A 387 10.43 3.56 -2.56
N ILE A 388 9.21 3.05 -2.54
CA ILE A 388 7.99 3.79 -2.18
C ILE A 388 7.14 2.93 -1.24
N ARG A 389 6.05 3.49 -0.72
CA ARG A 389 5.05 2.72 0.02
C ARG A 389 3.69 2.82 -0.64
N LEU A 390 3.05 1.68 -0.86
CA LEU A 390 1.66 1.63 -1.28
C LEU A 390 0.75 1.39 -0.07
N VAL A 391 -0.31 2.17 0.04
CA VAL A 391 -1.31 2.13 1.13
C VAL A 391 -2.71 1.86 0.57
N THR A 392 -3.66 1.50 1.43
CA THR A 392 -4.98 1.00 0.96
C THR A 392 -5.94 2.09 0.53
N ASP A 393 -5.92 3.24 1.21
CA ASP A 393 -6.84 4.35 0.96
C ASP A 393 -6.08 5.61 0.57
N PRO A 394 -6.63 6.46 -0.33
CA PRO A 394 -6.04 7.75 -0.68
C PRO A 394 -6.03 8.71 0.50
N TRP A 395 -5.28 9.80 0.39
CA TRP A 395 -5.28 10.84 1.41
C TRP A 395 -6.70 11.43 1.60
N SER A 396 -6.98 11.89 2.82
CA SER A 396 -8.24 12.49 3.23
C SER A 396 -8.05 13.26 4.54
N ASP A 397 -8.64 14.45 4.66
CA ASP A 397 -8.65 15.25 5.89
C ASP A 397 -9.43 14.58 7.04
N GLN A 398 -10.32 13.64 6.74
CA GLN A 398 -11.08 12.92 7.76
C GLN A 398 -10.18 11.99 8.58
N VAL A 399 -10.25 12.13 9.91
CA VAL A 399 -9.67 11.18 10.86
C VAL A 399 -10.28 9.80 10.60
N ILE A 400 -9.42 8.77 10.52
CA ILE A 400 -9.89 7.39 10.35
C ILE A 400 -10.69 6.99 11.59
N SER A 401 -12.02 6.94 11.46
CA SER A 401 -12.89 6.30 12.42
C SER A 401 -12.70 4.78 12.30
N TRP A 402 -12.16 4.15 13.34
CA TRP A 402 -11.89 2.72 13.42
C TRP A 402 -13.14 1.90 13.77
#